data_AF-A0A3N0HYM3-F1
#
_entry.id   AF-A0A3N0HYM3-F1
#
_cell.length_a   1.000
_cell.length_b   1.000
_cell.length_c   1.000
_cell.angle_alpha   90.00
_cell.angle_beta   90.00
_cell.angle_gamma   90.00
#
_symmetry.space_group_name_H-M   'P 1'
#
loop_
_entity.id
_entity.type
_entity.pdbx_description
1 polymer ?
#
loop_
_entity_poly.entity_id
_entity_poly.type
_entity_poly.pdbx_seq_one_letter_code
_entity_poly.pdbx_strand_id
1 'polypeptide(L)'
;MEIIDFIVLVVLAAIAVVFCLLPTTVQQWFAAHLSFGHFGIRTIKRRHDQTDTLGNFILFLCLVFCCLYWKIPQYFLLLYTILFGISFLILMSQTYRISQTYSKKKQISLILAIFTMCAIAYCSAIGLLNGHQIMKDLPVFLQSLQKNETSSFFYYVRHYEWVSVILSGLVMFYTFYLVWAQFKYMRLENSFKADNMIFFWIKVIFVSILSIGLGYGGYRIIALAYYL
;
A
#
# COMPACT_ATOMS: atom_id res chain seq x y z
N MET A 1 22.47 -2.39 -0.66
CA MET A 1 21.59 -1.31 -0.18
C MET A 1 22.33 -0.03 -0.45
N GLU A 2 21.80 0.78 -1.36
CA GLU A 2 22.44 2.02 -1.79
C GLU A 2 22.27 3.11 -0.71
N ILE A 3 23.05 4.20 -0.78
CA ILE A 3 22.93 5.31 0.19
C ILE A 3 21.52 5.89 0.19
N ILE A 4 20.88 5.95 -0.99
CA ILE A 4 19.51 6.43 -1.16
C ILE A 4 18.51 5.55 -0.40
N ASP A 5 18.68 4.23 -0.44
CA ASP A 5 17.84 3.27 0.27
C ASP A 5 17.89 3.50 1.80
N PHE A 6 19.09 3.75 2.33
CA PHE A 6 19.28 4.07 3.74
C PHE A 6 18.59 5.39 4.12
N ILE A 7 18.73 6.42 3.28
CA ILE A 7 18.07 7.72 3.49
C ILE A 7 16.54 7.54 3.52
N VAL A 8 15.97 6.76 2.61
CA VAL A 8 14.52 6.48 2.59
C VAL A 8 14.07 5.82 3.89
N LEU A 9 14.82 4.84 4.41
CA LEU A 9 14.50 4.19 5.69
C LEU A 9 14.56 5.16 6.87
N VAL A 10 15.58 6.02 6.92
CA VAL A 10 15.72 7.04 7.98
C VAL A 10 14.58 8.05 7.91
N VAL A 11 14.20 8.50 6.72
CA VAL A 11 13.08 9.43 6.51
C VAL A 11 11.77 8.80 6.96
N LEU A 12 11.50 7.54 6.59
CA LEU A 12 10.31 6.83 7.05
C LEU A 12 10.28 6.70 8.57
N ALA A 13 11.40 6.32 9.20
CA ALA A 13 11.49 6.25 10.65
C ALA A 13 11.23 7.61 11.32
N ALA A 14 11.79 8.69 10.78
CA ALA A 14 11.58 10.05 11.27
C ALA A 14 10.11 10.48 11.16
N ILE A 15 9.44 10.20 10.03
CA ILE A 15 8.01 10.48 9.84
C ILE A 15 7.18 9.71 10.89
N ALA A 16 7.52 8.44 11.17
CA ALA A 16 6.84 7.65 12.20
C ALA A 16 6.86 8.32 13.57
N VAL A 17 8.06 8.76 13.98
CA VAL A 17 8.30 9.42 15.27
C VAL A 17 7.54 10.73 15.33
N VAL A 18 7.61 11.55 14.28
CA VAL A 18 6.86 12.81 14.20
C VAL A 18 5.36 12.56 14.37
N PHE A 19 4.77 11.61 13.63
CA PHE A 19 3.34 11.31 13.72
C PHE A 19 2.91 10.83 15.11
N CYS A 20 3.74 10.03 15.79
CA CYS A 20 3.47 9.57 17.16
C CYS A 20 3.52 10.69 18.20
N LEU A 21 4.32 11.73 17.94
CA LEU A 21 4.53 12.86 18.84
C LEU A 21 3.64 14.07 18.52
N LEU A 22 2.88 14.03 17.41
CA LEU A 22 1.98 15.13 17.04
C LEU A 22 0.97 15.44 18.16
N PRO A 23 0.72 16.74 18.44
CA PRO A 23 -0.37 17.13 19.33
C PRO A 23 -1.71 16.61 18.83
N THR A 24 -2.61 16.29 19.77
CA THR A 24 -3.96 15.78 19.45
C THR A 24 -4.75 16.74 18.57
N THR A 25 -4.55 18.05 18.72
CA THR A 25 -5.17 19.08 17.86
C THR A 25 -4.76 18.96 16.40
N VAL A 26 -3.49 18.71 16.13
CA VAL A 26 -2.96 18.52 14.77
C VAL A 26 -3.47 17.21 14.18
N GLN A 27 -3.51 16.15 14.98
CA GLN A 27 -4.04 14.86 14.54
C GLN A 27 -5.56 14.94 14.25
N GLN A 28 -6.33 15.68 15.05
CA GLN A 28 -7.75 15.99 14.77
C GLN A 28 -7.93 16.76 13.47
N TRP A 29 -7.06 17.74 13.22
CA TRP A 29 -7.09 18.51 11.99
C TRP A 29 -6.87 17.61 10.76
N PHE A 30 -5.85 16.75 10.79
CA PHE A 30 -5.60 15.76 9.73
C PHE A 30 -6.80 14.83 9.56
N ALA A 31 -7.34 14.31 10.65
CA ALA A 31 -8.49 13.41 10.61
C ALA A 31 -9.74 14.06 10.03
N ALA A 32 -10.00 15.33 10.33
CA ALA A 32 -11.17 16.05 9.80
C ALA A 32 -11.07 16.27 8.28
N HIS A 33 -9.89 16.66 7.78
CA HIS A 33 -9.71 17.03 6.37
C HIS A 33 -9.47 15.82 5.46
N LEU A 34 -8.78 14.79 5.94
CA LEU A 34 -8.43 13.60 5.16
C LEU A 34 -9.43 12.44 5.30
N SER A 35 -10.40 12.52 6.23
CA SER A 35 -11.45 11.48 6.37
C SER A 35 -12.58 11.59 5.35
N PHE A 36 -12.51 12.58 4.45
CA PHE A 36 -13.56 12.90 3.48
C PHE A 36 -14.95 13.15 4.11
N GLY A 37 -15.00 13.49 5.40
CA GLY A 37 -16.22 13.54 6.22
C GLY A 37 -17.38 14.38 5.68
N HIS A 38 -17.10 15.40 4.85
CA HIS A 38 -18.12 16.20 4.15
C HIS A 38 -18.05 16.13 2.62
N PHE A 39 -16.97 15.60 2.06
CA PHE A 39 -16.73 15.59 0.62
C PHE A 39 -16.96 14.17 0.06
N GLY A 40 -18.15 13.93 -0.48
CA GLY A 40 -18.45 12.71 -1.23
C GLY A 40 -19.17 11.61 -0.47
N ILE A 41 -19.38 11.71 0.85
CA ILE A 41 -20.22 10.77 1.60
C ILE A 41 -21.70 11.02 1.24
N ARG A 42 -22.33 10.03 0.61
CA ARG A 42 -23.76 10.02 0.25
C ARG A 42 -24.48 8.92 1.02
N THR A 43 -25.61 9.26 1.63
CA THR A 43 -26.51 8.29 2.26
C THR A 43 -27.41 7.64 1.20
N ILE A 44 -27.28 6.34 0.99
CA ILE A 44 -28.19 5.58 0.12
C ILE A 44 -29.38 5.14 0.98
N LYS A 45 -30.44 5.95 0.99
CA LYS A 45 -31.65 5.73 1.80
C LYS A 45 -32.23 4.31 1.66
N ARG A 46 -32.20 3.73 0.46
CA ARG A 46 -32.75 2.39 0.17
C ARG A 46 -31.98 1.25 0.85
N ARG A 47 -30.69 1.44 1.17
CA ARG A 47 -29.82 0.42 1.77
C ARG A 47 -29.41 0.75 3.21
N HIS A 48 -29.87 1.88 3.75
CA HIS A 48 -29.38 2.44 5.03
C HIS A 48 -27.84 2.47 5.14
N ASP A 49 -27.16 2.73 4.02
CA ASP A 49 -25.70 2.68 3.91
C ASP A 49 -25.13 4.06 3.55
N GLN A 50 -23.87 4.30 3.90
CA GLN A 50 -23.11 5.49 3.54
C GLN A 50 -22.03 5.13 2.52
N THR A 51 -22.00 5.83 1.39
CA THR A 51 -21.00 5.62 0.34
C THR A 51 -20.11 6.85 0.20
N ASP A 52 -18.80 6.67 0.35
CA ASP A 52 -17.80 7.71 0.11
C ASP A 52 -17.38 7.72 -1.38
N THR A 53 -17.88 8.69 -2.12
CA THR A 53 -17.67 8.83 -3.57
C THR A 53 -16.21 9.14 -3.90
N LEU A 54 -15.55 9.98 -3.09
CA LEU A 54 -14.17 10.40 -3.32
C LEU A 54 -13.23 9.24 -2.97
N GLY A 55 -13.48 8.60 -1.84
CA GLY A 55 -12.76 7.39 -1.47
C GLY A 55 -12.88 6.27 -2.52
N ASN A 56 -14.08 6.02 -3.06
CA ASN A 56 -14.27 5.04 -4.14
C ASN A 56 -13.57 5.46 -5.43
N PHE A 57 -13.48 6.76 -5.73
CA PHE A 57 -12.72 7.27 -6.87
C PHE A 57 -11.21 7.02 -6.69
N ILE A 58 -10.66 7.29 -5.50
CA ILE A 58 -9.25 6.99 -5.19
C ILE A 58 -9.00 5.48 -5.27
N LEU A 59 -9.91 4.66 -4.74
CA LEU A 59 -9.85 3.20 -4.85
C LEU A 59 -9.78 2.75 -6.31
N PHE A 60 -10.63 3.33 -7.17
CA PHE A 60 -10.62 3.08 -8.61
C PHE A 60 -9.29 3.50 -9.24
N LEU A 61 -8.76 4.68 -8.91
CA LEU A 61 -7.46 5.14 -9.40
C LEU A 61 -6.33 4.19 -8.98
N CYS A 62 -6.30 3.74 -7.72
CA CYS A 62 -5.35 2.74 -7.24
C CYS A 62 -5.46 1.44 -8.04
N LEU A 63 -6.68 0.95 -8.28
CA LEU A 63 -6.90 -0.27 -9.06
C LEU A 63 -6.40 -0.14 -10.50
N VAL A 64 -6.79 0.94 -11.20
CA VAL A 64 -6.37 1.22 -12.57
C VAL A 64 -4.85 1.33 -12.65
N PHE A 65 -4.25 2.06 -11.71
CA PHE A 65 -2.80 2.17 -11.62
C PHE A 65 -2.15 0.80 -11.43
N CYS A 66 -2.56 0.00 -10.45
CA CYS A 66 -1.94 -1.30 -10.18
C CYS A 66 -2.05 -2.27 -11.37
N CYS A 67 -3.11 -2.17 -12.18
CA CYS A 67 -3.29 -3.00 -13.37
C CYS A 67 -2.47 -2.50 -14.58
N LEU A 68 -2.22 -1.20 -14.67
CA LEU A 68 -1.66 -0.54 -15.86
C LEU A 68 -0.31 0.15 -15.62
N TYR A 69 0.30 0.02 -14.44
CA TYR A 69 1.52 0.75 -14.06
C TYR A 69 2.66 0.54 -15.08
N TRP A 70 2.78 -0.69 -15.60
CA TRP A 70 3.79 -1.09 -16.58
C TRP A 70 3.66 -0.37 -17.93
N LYS A 71 2.50 0.24 -18.23
CA LYS A 71 2.31 1.09 -19.43
C LYS A 71 2.94 2.47 -19.29
N ILE A 72 3.32 2.90 -18.08
CA ILE A 72 3.89 4.23 -17.80
C ILE A 72 5.25 4.06 -17.07
N PRO A 73 6.24 3.37 -17.68
CA PRO A 73 7.47 2.94 -17.01
C PRO A 73 8.35 4.09 -16.50
N GLN A 74 8.21 5.30 -17.06
CA GLN A 74 9.00 6.47 -16.67
C GLN A 74 8.52 7.09 -15.35
N TYR A 75 7.23 6.98 -15.06
CA TYR A 75 6.60 7.70 -13.94
C TYR A 75 5.93 6.78 -12.92
N PHE A 76 5.91 5.46 -13.14
CA PHE A 76 5.14 4.54 -12.29
C PHE A 76 5.58 4.63 -10.82
N LEU A 77 6.88 4.73 -10.51
CA LEU A 77 7.34 4.80 -9.13
C LEU A 77 6.87 6.09 -8.45
N LEU A 78 6.98 7.23 -9.14
CA LEU A 78 6.51 8.52 -8.63
C LEU A 78 4.99 8.50 -8.39
N LEU A 79 4.23 8.01 -9.36
CA LEU A 79 2.78 7.87 -9.26
C LEU A 79 2.38 6.92 -8.12
N TYR A 80 3.10 5.81 -7.98
CA TYR A 80 2.92 4.87 -6.88
C TYR A 80 3.15 5.55 -5.53
N THR A 81 4.26 6.29 -5.37
CA THR A 81 4.56 7.01 -4.13
C THR A 81 3.49 8.05 -3.78
N ILE A 82 2.98 8.80 -4.78
CA ILE A 82 1.90 9.77 -4.56
C ILE A 82 0.61 9.05 -4.13
N LEU A 83 0.20 8.01 -4.86
CA LEU A 83 -1.01 7.24 -4.54
C LEU A 83 -0.89 6.54 -3.18
N PHE A 84 0.28 6.01 -2.85
CA PHE A 84 0.55 5.41 -1.55
C PHE A 84 0.50 6.45 -0.43
N GLY A 85 1.08 7.63 -0.63
CA GLY A 85 1.00 8.74 0.31
C GLY A 85 -0.43 9.16 0.59
N ILE A 86 -1.25 9.33 -0.46
CA ILE A 86 -2.68 9.62 -0.32
C ILE A 86 -3.39 8.49 0.45
N SER A 87 -3.17 7.24 0.06
CA SER A 87 -3.79 6.07 0.70
C SER A 87 -3.41 5.94 2.18
N PHE A 88 -2.14 6.21 2.51
CA PHE A 88 -1.63 6.24 3.87
C PHE A 88 -2.29 7.34 4.71
N LEU A 89 -2.37 8.56 4.18
CA LEU A 89 -3.00 9.70 4.86
C LEU A 89 -4.47 9.43 5.19
N ILE A 90 -5.19 8.79 4.26
CA ILE A 90 -6.59 8.38 4.43
C ILE A 90 -6.72 7.33 5.54
N LEU A 91 -5.87 6.29 5.52
CA LEU A 91 -5.88 5.26 6.55
C LEU A 91 -5.56 5.85 7.93
N MET A 92 -4.55 6.73 8.01
CA MET A 92 -4.16 7.42 9.24
C MET A 92 -5.27 8.31 9.79
N SER A 93 -6.03 8.97 8.93
CA SER A 93 -7.19 9.77 9.29
C SER A 93 -8.27 8.95 9.99
N GLN A 94 -8.66 7.79 9.44
CA GLN A 94 -9.67 6.94 10.07
C GLN A 94 -9.16 6.28 11.34
N THR A 95 -7.91 5.82 11.31
CA THR A 95 -7.18 5.29 12.47
C THR A 95 -7.25 6.27 13.64
N TYR A 96 -7.07 7.56 13.36
CA TYR A 96 -7.21 8.59 14.36
C TYR A 96 -8.65 8.71 14.89
N ARG A 97 -9.65 8.78 14.01
CA ARG A 97 -11.08 8.87 14.40
C ARG A 97 -11.49 7.72 15.33
N ILE A 98 -11.11 6.49 15.00
CA ILE A 98 -11.42 5.30 15.81
C ILE A 98 -10.72 5.38 17.17
N SER A 99 -9.45 5.81 17.18
CA SER A 99 -8.62 5.81 18.38
C SER A 99 -8.91 6.94 19.36
N GLN A 100 -9.78 7.90 19.04
CA GLN A 100 -10.16 8.99 19.97
C GLN A 100 -10.80 8.47 21.27
N THR A 101 -11.43 7.29 21.21
CA THR A 101 -12.07 6.66 22.38
C THR A 101 -11.08 5.81 23.21
N TYR A 102 -9.83 5.66 22.75
CA TYR A 102 -8.83 4.81 23.38
C TYR A 102 -7.92 5.58 24.33
N SER A 103 -7.27 4.84 25.24
CA SER A 103 -6.20 5.41 26.06
C SER A 103 -5.01 5.82 25.19
N LYS A 104 -4.28 6.88 25.60
CA LYS A 104 -3.11 7.40 24.88
C LYS A 104 -2.08 6.32 24.50
N LYS A 105 -1.86 5.34 25.39
CA LYS A 105 -0.97 4.20 25.12
C LYS A 105 -1.47 3.32 23.98
N LYS A 106 -2.78 2.98 23.96
CA LYS A 106 -3.40 2.18 22.89
C LYS A 106 -3.38 2.93 21.55
N GLN A 107 -3.63 4.23 21.57
CA GLN A 107 -3.57 5.09 20.39
C GLN A 107 -2.17 5.11 19.76
N ILE A 108 -1.12 5.34 20.56
CA ILE A 108 0.27 5.32 20.08
C ILE A 108 0.62 3.94 19.49
N SER A 109 0.25 2.85 20.17
CA SER A 109 0.50 1.49 19.69
C SER A 109 -0.14 1.22 18.33
N LEU A 110 -1.38 1.66 18.14
CA LEU A 110 -2.14 1.47 16.91
C LEU A 110 -1.57 2.32 15.75
N ILE A 111 -1.20 3.58 16.01
CA ILE A 111 -0.51 4.43 15.03
C ILE A 111 0.83 3.80 14.59
N LEU A 112 1.64 3.35 15.56
CA LEU A 112 2.93 2.74 15.29
C LEU A 112 2.78 1.47 14.44
N ALA A 113 1.80 0.63 14.75
CA ALA A 113 1.54 -0.61 14.03
C ALA A 113 1.10 -0.37 12.57
N ILE A 114 0.27 0.65 12.30
CA ILE A 114 -0.09 1.01 10.93
C ILE A 114 1.11 1.59 10.19
N PHE A 115 1.89 2.43 10.87
CA PHE A 115 3.08 3.01 10.27
C PHE A 115 4.07 1.92 9.85
N THR A 116 4.37 0.96 10.73
CA THR A 116 5.29 -0.14 10.42
C THR A 116 4.79 -1.00 9.26
N MET A 117 3.49 -1.34 9.26
CA MET A 117 2.86 -2.06 8.14
C MET A 117 3.04 -1.31 6.82
N CYS A 118 2.70 -0.01 6.80
CA CYS A 118 2.79 0.81 5.60
C CYS A 118 4.24 1.02 5.14
N ALA A 119 5.19 1.22 6.06
CA ALA A 119 6.59 1.35 5.73
C ALA A 119 7.14 0.08 5.08
N ILE A 120 6.85 -1.09 5.63
CA ILE A 120 7.28 -2.38 5.07
C ILE A 120 6.65 -2.61 3.69
N ALA A 121 5.35 -2.36 3.55
CA ALA A 121 4.64 -2.47 2.27
C ALA A 121 5.21 -1.51 1.21
N TYR A 122 5.50 -0.27 1.59
CA TYR A 122 6.10 0.72 0.71
C TYR A 122 7.49 0.28 0.26
N CYS A 123 8.37 -0.07 1.20
CA CYS A 123 9.73 -0.55 0.91
C CYS A 123 9.74 -1.77 -0.01
N SER A 124 8.80 -2.69 0.19
CA SER A 124 8.60 -3.85 -0.66
C SER A 124 8.23 -3.45 -2.09
N ALA A 125 7.26 -2.55 -2.26
CA ALA A 125 6.75 -2.15 -3.57
C ALA A 125 7.74 -1.32 -4.39
N ILE A 126 8.49 -0.42 -3.76
CA ILE A 126 9.49 0.39 -4.48
C ILE A 126 10.76 -0.41 -4.82
N GLY A 127 10.89 -1.63 -4.31
CA GLY A 127 12.02 -2.51 -4.62
C GLY A 127 13.23 -2.36 -3.69
N LEU A 128 13.09 -1.72 -2.52
CA LEU A 128 14.20 -1.66 -1.55
C LEU A 128 14.65 -3.04 -1.09
N LEU A 129 13.73 -4.00 -1.01
CA LEU A 129 14.03 -5.35 -0.54
C LEU A 129 14.68 -6.23 -1.61
N ASN A 130 14.45 -5.96 -2.90
CA ASN A 130 14.96 -6.78 -4.01
C ASN A 130 16.05 -6.08 -4.86
N GLY A 131 16.53 -4.91 -4.43
CA GLY A 131 17.54 -4.16 -5.18
C GLY A 131 16.99 -3.53 -6.47
N HIS A 132 15.76 -3.04 -6.40
CA HIS A 132 15.07 -2.31 -7.48
C HIS A 132 14.92 -3.14 -8.76
N GLN A 133 14.69 -4.45 -8.63
CA GLN A 133 14.72 -5.40 -9.75
C GLN A 133 13.71 -5.06 -10.85
N ILE A 134 12.53 -4.56 -10.49
CA ILE A 134 11.52 -4.11 -11.47
C ILE A 134 12.03 -3.00 -12.40
N MET A 135 12.96 -2.15 -11.96
CA MET A 135 13.54 -1.09 -12.79
C MET A 135 14.39 -1.64 -13.94
N LYS A 136 14.90 -2.86 -13.79
CA LYS A 136 15.70 -3.57 -14.80
C LYS A 136 14.83 -4.42 -15.70
N ASP A 137 13.85 -5.11 -15.12
CA ASP A 137 13.04 -6.11 -15.83
C ASP A 137 11.93 -5.47 -16.68
N LEU A 138 11.34 -4.36 -16.22
CA LEU A 138 10.23 -3.71 -16.93
C LEU A 138 10.62 -3.20 -18.32
N PRO A 139 11.77 -2.51 -18.53
CA PRO A 139 12.22 -2.13 -19.87
C PRO A 139 12.41 -3.32 -20.82
N VAL A 140 12.97 -4.43 -20.32
CA VAL A 140 13.20 -5.64 -21.12
C VAL A 140 11.86 -6.26 -21.54
N PHE A 141 10.92 -6.40 -20.61
CA PHE A 141 9.56 -6.88 -20.91
C PHE A 141 8.85 -6.00 -21.95
N LEU A 142 8.97 -4.68 -21.85
CA LEU A 142 8.37 -3.76 -22.81
C LEU A 142 8.98 -3.87 -24.20
N GLN A 143 10.29 -4.10 -24.31
CA GLN A 143 10.93 -4.34 -25.61
C GLN A 143 10.44 -5.64 -26.25
N SER A 144 10.29 -6.71 -25.48
CA SER A 144 9.75 -7.99 -25.99
C SER A 144 8.28 -7.88 -26.42
N LEU A 145 7.50 -7.02 -25.76
CA LEU A 145 6.14 -6.68 -26.20
C LEU A 145 6.16 -5.94 -27.55
N GLN A 146 7.05 -4.97 -27.74
CA GLN A 146 7.17 -4.22 -29.00
C GLN A 146 7.62 -5.12 -30.17
N LYS A 147 8.45 -6.13 -29.89
CA LYS A 147 8.92 -7.10 -30.88
C LYS A 147 7.92 -8.24 -31.16
N ASN A 148 6.74 -8.23 -30.54
CA ASN A 148 5.74 -9.31 -30.61
C ASN A 148 6.25 -10.70 -30.17
N GLU A 149 7.33 -10.77 -29.39
CA GLU A 149 7.90 -12.04 -28.89
C GLU A 149 6.93 -12.73 -27.92
N THR A 150 6.12 -11.95 -27.20
CA THR A 150 5.09 -12.43 -26.27
C THR A 150 3.97 -13.26 -26.92
N SER A 151 3.85 -13.25 -28.25
CA SER A 151 2.88 -14.11 -28.97
C SER A 151 3.24 -15.60 -28.90
N SER A 152 4.51 -15.92 -28.64
CA SER A 152 5.02 -17.29 -28.61
C SER A 152 5.01 -17.85 -27.19
N PHE A 153 4.45 -19.05 -27.01
CA PHE A 153 4.45 -19.74 -25.71
C PHE A 153 5.86 -19.88 -25.10
N PHE A 154 6.87 -20.14 -25.95
CA PHE A 154 8.27 -20.27 -25.52
C PHE A 154 8.85 -19.02 -24.86
N TYR A 155 8.29 -17.84 -25.12
CA TYR A 155 8.70 -16.61 -24.46
C TYR A 155 8.49 -16.71 -22.94
N TYR A 156 7.31 -17.15 -22.51
CA TYR A 156 6.95 -17.19 -21.09
C TYR A 156 7.76 -18.22 -20.29
N VAL A 157 8.26 -19.26 -20.97
CA VAL A 157 9.13 -20.28 -20.36
C VAL A 157 10.57 -19.77 -20.24
N ARG A 158 11.04 -18.97 -21.19
CA ARG A 158 12.45 -18.55 -21.28
C ARG A 158 12.76 -17.24 -20.54
N HIS A 159 11.78 -16.34 -20.46
CA HIS A 159 11.93 -15.01 -19.90
C HIS A 159 11.21 -14.92 -18.56
N TYR A 160 11.86 -14.38 -17.55
CA TYR A 160 11.31 -14.24 -16.19
C TYR A 160 10.71 -12.86 -15.94
N GLU A 161 10.96 -11.90 -16.84
CA GLU A 161 10.62 -10.49 -16.70
C GLU A 161 9.11 -10.29 -16.60
N TRP A 162 8.31 -11.12 -17.28
CA TRP A 162 6.84 -11.08 -17.14
C TRP A 162 6.37 -11.46 -15.74
N VAL A 163 7.03 -12.44 -15.10
CA VAL A 163 6.71 -12.87 -13.72
C VAL A 163 7.06 -11.76 -12.74
N SER A 164 8.23 -11.13 -12.94
CA SER A 164 8.70 -9.99 -12.16
C SER A 164 7.72 -8.81 -12.24
N VAL A 165 7.22 -8.50 -13.44
CA VAL A 165 6.19 -7.47 -13.66
C VAL A 165 4.87 -7.83 -12.94
N ILE A 166 4.39 -9.07 -13.05
CA ILE A 166 3.16 -9.47 -12.33
C ILE A 166 3.36 -9.39 -10.81
N LEU A 167 4.49 -9.87 -10.30
CA LEU A 167 4.80 -9.82 -8.87
C LEU A 167 4.89 -8.38 -8.37
N SER A 168 5.54 -7.49 -9.11
CA SER A 168 5.59 -6.06 -8.79
C SER A 168 4.19 -5.45 -8.75
N GLY A 169 3.33 -5.77 -9.74
CA GLY A 169 1.93 -5.38 -9.74
C GLY A 169 1.20 -5.83 -8.47
N LEU A 170 1.35 -7.09 -8.07
CA LEU A 170 0.76 -7.64 -6.84
C LEU A 170 1.24 -6.91 -5.57
N VAL A 171 2.51 -6.50 -5.52
CA VAL A 171 3.01 -5.70 -4.40
C VAL A 171 2.46 -4.27 -4.46
N MET A 172 2.27 -3.67 -5.64
CA MET A 172 1.70 -2.32 -5.75
C MET A 172 0.21 -2.25 -5.33
N PHE A 173 -0.51 -3.37 -5.40
CA PHE A 173 -1.88 -3.49 -4.88
C PHE A 173 -2.03 -3.14 -3.39
N TYR A 174 -0.92 -2.99 -2.65
CA TYR A 174 -0.96 -2.44 -1.30
C TYR A 174 -1.62 -1.07 -1.23
N THR A 175 -1.42 -0.18 -2.21
CA THR A 175 -2.10 1.13 -2.27
C THR A 175 -3.61 0.97 -2.23
N PHE A 176 -4.14 0.10 -3.11
CA PHE A 176 -5.55 -0.27 -3.15
C PHE A 176 -6.01 -0.87 -1.83
N TYR A 177 -5.24 -1.80 -1.24
CA TYR A 177 -5.59 -2.44 0.03
C TYR A 177 -5.75 -1.44 1.18
N LEU A 178 -4.89 -0.42 1.27
CA LEU A 178 -4.96 0.60 2.33
C LEU A 178 -6.28 1.38 2.29
N VAL A 179 -6.71 1.79 1.09
CA VAL A 179 -7.98 2.50 0.90
C VAL A 179 -9.17 1.53 1.02
N TRP A 180 -9.04 0.29 0.54
CA TRP A 180 -10.10 -0.71 0.69
C TRP A 180 -10.36 -1.05 2.16
N ALA A 181 -9.30 -1.19 2.95
CA ALA A 181 -9.38 -1.44 4.38
C ALA A 181 -10.21 -0.34 5.06
N GLN A 182 -10.04 0.93 4.67
CA GLN A 182 -10.85 2.06 5.14
C GLN A 182 -12.36 1.84 4.96
N PHE A 183 -12.82 1.47 3.75
CA PHE A 183 -14.26 1.26 3.50
C PHE A 183 -14.81 0.07 4.26
N LYS A 184 -13.99 -0.97 4.46
CA LYS A 184 -14.38 -2.13 5.27
C LYS A 184 -14.60 -1.73 6.74
N TYR A 185 -13.76 -0.85 7.28
CA TYR A 185 -13.92 -0.35 8.65
C TYR A 185 -15.12 0.59 8.79
N MET A 186 -15.38 1.48 7.82
CA MET A 186 -16.58 2.33 7.82
C MET A 186 -17.90 1.53 7.76
N ARG A 187 -17.93 0.34 7.14
CA ARG A 187 -19.12 -0.53 7.13
C ARG A 187 -19.29 -1.40 8.39
N LEU A 188 -18.20 -1.71 9.10
CA LEU A 188 -18.20 -2.64 10.23
C LEU A 188 -18.12 -1.97 11.61
N GLU A 189 -17.96 -0.64 11.65
CA GLU A 189 -17.81 0.15 12.89
C GLU A 189 -19.00 0.04 13.86
N ASN A 190 -20.19 -0.30 13.38
CA ASN A 190 -21.32 -0.60 14.29
C ASN A 190 -21.28 -2.00 14.90
N SER A 191 -20.40 -2.91 14.46
CA SER A 191 -20.50 -4.34 14.78
C SER A 191 -19.25 -4.95 15.41
N PHE A 192 -18.05 -4.49 15.05
CA PHE A 192 -16.80 -5.05 15.58
C PHE A 192 -15.98 -3.95 16.25
N LYS A 193 -16.23 -3.76 17.54
CA LYS A 193 -15.34 -2.98 18.41
C LYS A 193 -13.91 -3.48 18.19
N ALA A 194 -13.04 -2.59 17.72
CA ALA A 194 -11.59 -2.76 17.71
C ALA A 194 -10.99 -2.77 19.14
N ASP A 195 -11.69 -3.41 20.08
CA ASP A 195 -11.28 -3.55 21.49
C ASP A 195 -10.10 -4.51 21.65
N ASN A 196 -9.97 -5.48 20.74
CA ASN A 196 -8.97 -6.53 20.87
C ASN A 196 -7.69 -6.21 20.09
N MET A 197 -6.83 -5.40 20.73
CA MET A 197 -5.53 -4.96 20.20
C MET A 197 -4.62 -6.12 19.75
N ILE A 198 -4.76 -7.31 20.36
CA ILE A 198 -3.98 -8.51 20.00
C ILE A 198 -4.29 -8.95 18.56
N PHE A 199 -5.56 -9.08 18.19
CA PHE A 199 -5.94 -9.47 16.83
C PHE A 199 -5.50 -8.44 15.79
N PHE A 200 -5.49 -7.16 16.16
CA PHE A 200 -4.98 -6.10 15.31
C PHE A 200 -3.48 -6.28 15.02
N TRP A 201 -2.66 -6.54 16.04
CA TRP A 201 -1.24 -6.83 15.87
C TRP A 201 -0.99 -8.08 15.03
N ILE A 202 -1.74 -9.16 15.23
CA ILE A 202 -1.65 -10.36 14.39
C ILE A 202 -1.90 -10.02 12.92
N LYS A 203 -2.93 -9.22 12.63
CA LYS A 203 -3.22 -8.78 11.26
C LYS A 203 -2.09 -7.94 10.67
N VAL A 204 -1.56 -6.98 11.44
CA VAL A 204 -0.44 -6.13 11.03
C VAL A 204 0.80 -6.97 10.70
N ILE A 205 1.16 -7.90 11.59
CA ILE A 205 2.30 -8.80 11.40
C ILE A 205 2.10 -9.68 10.16
N PHE A 206 0.92 -10.27 10.01
CA PHE A 206 0.58 -11.09 8.84
C PHE A 206 0.74 -10.32 7.53
N VAL A 207 0.21 -9.10 7.47
CA VAL A 207 0.31 -8.24 6.29
C VAL A 207 1.77 -7.85 6.01
N SER A 208 2.56 -7.55 7.05
CA SER A 208 3.99 -7.25 6.90
C SER A 208 4.80 -8.45 6.41
N ILE A 209 4.51 -9.66 6.91
CA ILE A 209 5.14 -10.91 6.45
C ILE A 209 4.81 -11.13 4.97
N LEU A 210 3.55 -10.94 4.55
CA LEU A 210 3.18 -11.01 3.14
C LEU A 210 3.92 -9.98 2.29
N SER A 211 4.06 -8.73 2.76
CA SER A 211 4.82 -7.69 2.05
C SER A 211 6.27 -8.09 1.83
N ILE A 212 6.93 -8.60 2.88
CA ILE A 212 8.33 -9.07 2.80
C ILE A 212 8.41 -10.32 1.91
N GLY A 213 7.48 -11.25 2.08
CA GLY A 213 7.40 -12.49 1.30
C GLY A 213 7.28 -12.23 -0.19
N LEU A 214 6.40 -11.31 -0.60
CA LEU A 214 6.26 -10.93 -2.02
C LEU A 214 7.43 -10.07 -2.51
N GLY A 215 7.88 -9.09 -1.73
CA GLY A 215 8.93 -8.15 -2.15
C GLY A 215 10.34 -8.72 -2.17
N TYR A 216 10.66 -9.65 -1.28
CA TYR A 216 11.99 -10.28 -1.19
C TYR A 216 11.94 -11.75 -1.62
N GLY A 217 11.06 -12.53 -0.98
CA GLY A 217 10.95 -13.97 -1.20
C GLY A 217 10.52 -14.31 -2.64
N GLY A 218 9.51 -13.62 -3.16
CA GLY A 218 8.99 -13.82 -4.52
C GLY A 218 10.06 -13.63 -5.58
N TYR A 219 10.83 -12.54 -5.49
CA TYR A 219 11.92 -12.26 -6.44
C TYR A 219 13.06 -13.27 -6.34
N ARG A 220 13.37 -13.76 -5.13
CA ARG A 220 14.34 -14.85 -4.95
C ARG A 220 13.86 -16.17 -5.56
N ILE A 221 12.58 -16.49 -5.43
CA ILE A 221 11.99 -17.69 -6.03
C ILE A 221 12.04 -17.59 -7.56
N ILE A 222 11.72 -16.42 -8.14
CA ILE A 222 11.84 -16.18 -9.58
C ILE A 222 13.28 -16.41 -10.03
N ALA A 223 14.26 -15.83 -9.33
CA ALA A 223 15.67 -16.04 -9.66
C ALA A 223 16.05 -17.52 -9.59
N LEU A 224 15.61 -18.25 -8.56
CA LEU A 224 15.89 -19.68 -8.43
C LEU A 224 15.23 -20.52 -9.54
N ALA A 225 14.01 -20.18 -9.95
CA ALA A 225 13.26 -20.94 -10.95
C ALA A 225 13.79 -20.80 -12.38
N TYR A 226 14.44 -19.67 -12.70
CA TYR A 226 14.92 -19.36 -14.06
C TYR A 226 16.45 -19.42 -14.23
N TYR A 227 17.22 -19.49 -13.14
CA TYR A 227 18.68 -19.67 -13.16
C TYR A 227 19.15 -21.07 -12.69
N LEU A 228 18.22 -22.01 -12.48
CA LEU A 228 18.47 -23.47 -12.42
C LEU A 228 18.26 -24.08 -13.81
#